data_AF-A0A8S9WS18-F1
#
_entry.id   AF-A0A8S9WS18-F1
#
_cell.length_a   1.000
_cell.length_b   1.000
_cell.length_c   1.000
_cell.angle_alpha   90.00
_cell.angle_beta   90.00
_cell.angle_gamma   90.00
#
_symmetry.space_group_name_H-M   'P 1'
#
loop_
_entity.id
_entity.type
_entity.pdbx_description
1 polymer ?
#
loop_
_entity_poly.entity_id
_entity_poly.type
_entity_poly.pdbx_seq_one_letter_code
_entity_poly.pdbx_strand_id
1 'polypeptide(L)'
;MGKSLDDGLANQEFPGIPRKVLLDIINLLMGFRNDTVDFRKAHLRPSVATIYPLFVFMYALLVSSGLVANFAMVVSIVKDKLYRDQTYCYLINLAIANVLVCLVVLPISLTILLIQNWIFGSFLCYFLPMLQVIFSLVFVLDYNLDYLMKAYYLVRQLKE
;
A
#
# COMPACT_ATOMS: atom_id res chain seq x y z
N MET A 1 -0.74 42.89 -8.57
CA MET A 1 0.35 42.19 -7.84
C MET A 1 0.56 40.84 -8.50
N GLY A 2 1.28 40.79 -9.62
CA GLY A 2 1.39 39.61 -10.48
C GLY A 2 2.39 39.86 -11.60
N LYS A 3 3.59 40.34 -11.24
CA LYS A 3 4.58 40.88 -12.18
C LYS A 3 6.02 40.45 -11.82
N SER A 4 6.19 39.27 -11.24
CA SER A 4 7.50 38.87 -10.69
C SER A 4 7.89 37.41 -10.95
N LEU A 5 7.05 36.59 -11.60
CA LEU A 5 7.35 35.17 -11.83
C LEU A 5 7.60 34.80 -13.29
N ASP A 6 7.41 35.74 -14.23
CA ASP A 6 7.77 35.56 -15.65
C ASP A 6 9.22 35.99 -15.93
N ASP A 7 9.80 36.86 -15.09
CA ASP A 7 11.15 37.40 -15.25
C ASP A 7 12.26 36.41 -14.84
N GLY A 8 11.90 35.31 -14.15
CA GLY A 8 12.86 34.29 -13.70
C GLY A 8 13.23 33.25 -14.76
N LEU A 9 12.34 32.99 -15.73
CA LEU A 9 12.58 31.98 -16.78
C LEU A 9 13.08 32.58 -18.10
N ALA A 10 12.94 33.90 -18.28
CA ALA A 10 13.45 34.62 -19.45
C ALA A 10 14.95 34.94 -19.36
N ASN A 11 15.58 34.77 -18.20
CA ASN A 11 16.99 35.09 -17.94
C ASN A 11 17.93 33.86 -17.97
N GLN A 12 17.46 32.69 -18.41
CA GLN A 12 18.35 31.65 -18.94
C GLN A 12 18.34 31.75 -20.46
N GLU A 13 19.20 32.62 -20.98
CA GLU A 13 19.52 32.66 -22.40
C GLU A 13 19.96 31.27 -22.86
N PHE A 14 19.07 30.56 -23.57
CA PHE A 14 19.50 29.54 -24.53
C PHE A 14 20.13 30.31 -25.70
N PRO A 15 21.46 30.30 -25.86
CA PRO A 15 22.11 31.16 -26.83
C PRO A 15 21.84 30.60 -28.23
N GLY A 16 21.13 31.36 -29.06
CA GLY A 16 21.10 31.17 -30.51
C GLY A 16 19.80 30.64 -31.14
N ILE A 17 18.69 30.46 -30.40
CA ILE A 17 17.43 29.99 -31.01
C ILE A 17 16.56 31.19 -31.42
N PRO A 18 16.25 31.38 -32.72
CA PRO A 18 15.38 32.47 -33.18
C PRO A 18 13.98 32.36 -32.56
N ARG A 19 13.40 33.47 -32.07
CA ARG A 19 12.04 33.48 -31.46
C ARG A 19 10.96 32.83 -32.34
N LYS A 20 11.10 32.89 -33.66
CA LYS A 20 10.18 32.22 -34.60
C LYS A 20 10.24 30.69 -34.48
N VAL A 21 11.45 30.13 -34.43
CA VAL A 21 11.67 28.68 -34.24
C VAL A 21 11.15 28.25 -32.87
N LEU A 22 11.36 29.09 -31.84
CA LEU A 22 10.80 28.83 -30.51
C LEU A 22 9.27 28.82 -30.54
N LEU A 23 8.64 29.80 -31.21
CA LEU A 23 7.17 29.88 -31.38
C LEU A 23 6.61 28.70 -32.19
N ASP A 24 7.31 28.25 -33.23
CA ASP A 24 6.91 27.10 -34.04
C ASP A 24 7.08 25.79 -33.27
N ILE A 25 8.16 25.64 -32.49
CA ILE A 25 8.34 24.51 -31.57
C ILE A 25 7.26 24.51 -30.50
N ILE A 26 6.90 25.68 -29.95
CA ILE A 26 5.82 25.83 -28.98
C ILE A 26 4.46 25.50 -29.61
N ASN A 27 4.17 25.92 -30.84
CA ASN A 27 2.94 25.57 -31.54
C ASN A 27 2.88 24.09 -31.93
N LEU A 28 4.02 23.49 -32.29
CA LEU A 28 4.17 22.06 -32.57
C LEU A 28 4.02 21.22 -31.28
N LEU A 29 4.61 21.68 -30.17
CA LEU A 29 4.47 21.11 -28.83
C LEU A 29 3.07 21.31 -28.28
N MET A 30 2.40 22.45 -28.52
CA MET A 30 1.00 22.67 -28.16
C MET A 30 0.04 21.88 -29.07
N GLY A 31 0.47 21.56 -30.31
CA GLY A 31 -0.17 20.59 -31.19
C GLY A 31 -0.12 19.17 -30.63
N PHE A 32 0.92 18.83 -29.86
CA PHE A 32 0.88 17.79 -28.83
C PHE A 32 0.05 18.29 -27.65
N ARG A 33 -1.27 18.29 -27.84
CA ARG A 33 -2.33 18.39 -26.82
C ARG A 33 -1.80 18.73 -25.41
N ASN A 34 -1.91 20.01 -25.03
CA ASN A 34 -1.67 20.53 -23.67
C ASN A 34 -2.70 19.95 -22.68
N ASP A 35 -2.77 18.62 -22.57
CA ASP A 35 -3.42 17.94 -21.48
C ASP A 35 -2.56 18.21 -20.25
N THR A 36 -2.84 19.31 -19.55
CA THR A 36 -2.40 19.45 -18.16
C THR A 36 -3.08 18.32 -17.40
N VAL A 37 -2.42 17.15 -17.36
CA VAL A 37 -2.82 16.01 -16.55
C VAL A 37 -2.78 16.49 -15.12
N ASP A 38 -3.97 16.77 -14.59
CA ASP A 38 -4.17 17.29 -13.26
C ASP A 38 -3.90 16.15 -12.27
N PHE A 39 -2.63 15.93 -11.95
CA PHE A 39 -2.15 14.91 -11.00
C PHE A 39 -2.69 15.11 -9.58
N ARG A 40 -3.47 16.17 -9.33
CA ARG A 40 -4.21 16.35 -8.08
C ARG A 40 -5.50 15.54 -8.04
N LYS A 41 -5.99 15.04 -9.17
CA LYS A 41 -7.19 14.20 -9.28
C LYS A 41 -6.82 12.74 -9.48
N ALA A 42 -7.64 11.85 -8.90
CA ALA A 42 -7.47 10.41 -9.04
C ALA A 42 -7.79 9.98 -10.48
N HIS A 43 -6.77 9.92 -11.34
CA HIS A 43 -6.89 9.35 -12.67
C HIS A 43 -6.88 7.81 -12.55
N LEU A 44 -8.06 7.21 -12.63
CA LEU A 44 -8.21 5.76 -12.72
C LEU A 44 -7.57 5.26 -14.02
N ARG A 45 -6.83 4.15 -13.93
CA ARG A 45 -6.33 3.46 -15.11
C ARG A 45 -7.54 3.02 -15.97
N PRO A 46 -7.66 3.44 -17.25
CA PRO A 46 -8.82 3.12 -18.07
C PRO A 46 -9.00 1.61 -18.30
N SER A 47 -7.91 0.84 -18.29
CA SER A 47 -7.95 -0.63 -18.30
C SER A 47 -8.56 -1.25 -17.04
N VAL A 48 -8.54 -0.52 -15.93
CA VAL A 48 -9.01 -1.00 -14.62
C VAL A 48 -10.41 -0.48 -14.30
N ALA A 49 -10.91 0.55 -15.01
CA ALA A 49 -12.22 1.15 -14.77
C ALA A 49 -13.38 0.15 -14.91
N THR A 50 -13.31 -0.77 -15.88
CA THR A 50 -14.34 -1.81 -16.08
C THR A 50 -14.31 -2.89 -15.00
N ILE A 51 -13.11 -3.22 -14.50
CA ILE A 51 -12.89 -4.35 -13.57
C ILE A 51 -12.85 -3.88 -12.11
N TYR A 52 -12.78 -2.56 -11.86
CA TYR A 52 -12.74 -1.92 -10.55
C TYR A 52 -13.82 -2.42 -9.57
N PRO A 53 -15.12 -2.58 -9.93
CA PRO A 53 -16.13 -2.98 -8.95
C PRO A 53 -15.90 -4.41 -8.47
N LEU A 54 -15.35 -5.29 -9.32
CA LEU A 54 -14.97 -6.65 -8.94
C LEU A 54 -13.81 -6.65 -7.96
N PHE A 55 -12.78 -5.81 -8.19
CA PHE A 55 -11.67 -5.65 -7.25
C PHE A 55 -12.15 -5.12 -5.89
N VAL A 56 -13.02 -4.11 -5.88
CA VAL A 56 -13.59 -3.59 -4.63
C VAL A 56 -14.38 -4.66 -3.88
N PHE A 57 -15.19 -5.45 -4.59
CA PHE A 57 -15.95 -6.53 -3.99
C PHE A 57 -15.04 -7.62 -3.39
N MET A 58 -14.02 -8.07 -4.13
CA MET A 58 -13.04 -9.06 -3.64
C MET A 58 -12.28 -8.55 -2.43
N TYR A 59 -11.84 -7.29 -2.44
CA TYR A 59 -11.17 -6.67 -1.30
C TYR A 59 -12.10 -6.51 -0.09
N ALA A 60 -13.37 -6.16 -0.30
CA ALA A 60 -14.35 -6.12 0.78
C ALA A 60 -14.55 -7.51 1.42
N LEU A 61 -14.61 -8.56 0.61
CA LEU A 61 -14.65 -9.94 1.11
C LEU A 61 -13.38 -10.28 1.90
N LEU A 62 -12.19 -9.94 1.41
CA LEU A 62 -10.92 -10.17 2.11
C LEU A 62 -10.85 -9.44 3.45
N VAL A 63 -11.28 -8.18 3.51
CA VAL A 63 -11.33 -7.41 4.76
C VAL A 63 -12.32 -8.06 5.73
N SER A 64 -13.51 -8.42 5.25
CA SER A 64 -14.53 -9.04 6.08
C SER A 64 -14.10 -10.40 6.62
N SER A 65 -13.53 -11.27 5.78
CA SER A 65 -13.06 -12.59 6.19
C SER A 65 -11.86 -12.48 7.12
N GLY A 66 -10.94 -11.55 6.86
CA GLY A 66 -9.81 -11.25 7.73
C GLY A 66 -10.28 -10.77 9.11
N LEU A 67 -11.22 -9.83 9.18
CA LEU A 67 -11.78 -9.37 10.45
C LEU A 67 -12.46 -10.50 11.22
N VAL A 68 -13.32 -11.27 10.55
CA VAL A 68 -14.05 -12.39 11.18
C VAL A 68 -13.08 -13.46 11.69
N ALA A 69 -12.08 -13.84 10.90
CA ALA A 69 -11.11 -14.87 11.29
C ALA A 69 -10.27 -14.44 12.50
N ASN A 70 -9.74 -13.21 12.48
CA ASN A 70 -8.93 -12.70 13.59
C ASN A 70 -9.78 -12.48 14.86
N PHE A 71 -11.03 -12.03 14.72
CA PHE A 71 -11.95 -11.95 15.87
C PHE A 71 -12.28 -13.32 16.44
N ALA A 72 -12.60 -14.30 15.57
CA ALA A 72 -12.88 -15.65 15.99
C ALA A 72 -11.69 -16.28 16.74
N MET A 73 -10.47 -16.03 16.27
CA MET A 73 -9.25 -16.46 16.95
C MET A 73 -9.19 -15.89 18.38
N VAL A 74 -9.34 -14.57 18.56
CA VAL A 74 -9.31 -13.94 19.88
C VAL A 74 -10.43 -14.47 20.78
N VAL A 75 -11.64 -14.63 20.25
CA VAL A 75 -12.80 -15.15 21.01
C VAL A 75 -12.55 -16.56 21.51
N SER A 76 -12.02 -17.46 20.67
CA SER A 76 -11.71 -18.83 21.07
C SER A 76 -10.68 -18.86 22.22
N ILE A 77 -9.64 -18.04 22.14
CA ILE A 77 -8.59 -17.94 23.18
C ILE A 77 -9.18 -17.48 24.52
N VAL A 78 -10.06 -16.47 24.49
CA VAL A 78 -10.71 -15.94 25.70
C VAL A 78 -11.70 -16.94 26.28
N LYS A 79 -12.50 -17.59 25.43
CA LYS A 79 -13.49 -18.61 25.84
C LYS A 79 -12.85 -19.77 26.58
N ASP A 80 -11.76 -20.28 26.04
CA ASP A 80 -11.09 -21.45 26.60
C ASP A 80 -10.18 -21.06 27.80
N LYS A 81 -10.01 -19.75 28.08
CA LYS A 81 -9.11 -19.19 29.11
C LYS A 81 -7.64 -19.57 28.93
N LEU A 82 -7.20 -19.74 27.68
CA LEU A 82 -5.83 -20.15 27.35
C LEU A 82 -4.81 -18.99 27.37
N TYR A 83 -5.22 -17.79 27.76
CA TYR A 83 -4.35 -16.61 27.92
C TYR A 83 -3.19 -16.80 28.92
N ARG A 84 -3.19 -17.89 29.69
CA ARG A 84 -2.13 -18.20 30.68
C ARG A 84 -0.85 -18.74 30.02
N ASP A 85 -0.95 -19.25 28.80
CA ASP A 85 0.16 -19.78 28.03
C ASP A 85 0.75 -18.72 27.10
N GLN A 86 2.09 -18.64 27.04
CA GLN A 86 2.82 -17.62 26.28
C GLN A 86 2.50 -17.64 24.77
N THR A 87 2.14 -18.81 24.24
CA THR A 87 1.71 -19.01 22.85
C THR A 87 0.46 -18.19 22.51
N TYR A 88 -0.51 -18.10 23.41
CA TYR A 88 -1.77 -17.43 23.12
C TYR A 88 -1.66 -15.90 23.18
N CYS A 89 -0.76 -15.37 24.00
CA CYS A 89 -0.40 -13.95 23.97
C CYS A 89 0.20 -13.56 22.60
N TYR A 90 1.03 -14.43 22.02
CA TYR A 90 1.58 -14.23 20.68
C TYR A 90 0.49 -14.24 19.60
N LEU A 91 -0.43 -15.21 19.66
CA LEU A 91 -1.57 -15.30 18.74
C LEU A 91 -2.49 -14.08 18.79
N ILE A 92 -2.73 -13.51 19.98
CA ILE A 92 -3.50 -12.27 20.11
C ILE A 92 -2.78 -11.09 19.46
N ASN A 93 -1.47 -10.96 19.69
CA ASN A 93 -0.68 -9.90 19.07
C ASN A 93 -0.68 -10.01 17.53
N LEU A 94 -0.60 -11.23 17.03
CA LEU A 94 -0.73 -11.52 15.61
C LEU A 94 -2.11 -11.13 15.06
N ALA A 95 -3.19 -11.47 15.78
CA ALA A 95 -4.54 -11.12 15.37
C ALA A 95 -4.72 -9.60 15.23
N ILE A 96 -4.16 -8.82 16.16
CA ILE A 96 -4.16 -7.35 16.11
C ILE A 96 -3.37 -6.84 14.89
N ALA A 97 -2.18 -7.39 14.64
CA ALA A 97 -1.37 -7.03 13.48
C ALA A 97 -2.11 -7.30 12.15
N ASN A 98 -2.78 -8.45 12.03
CA ASN A 98 -3.58 -8.80 10.86
C ASN A 98 -4.76 -7.83 10.66
N VAL A 99 -5.46 -7.43 11.73
CA VAL A 99 -6.54 -6.43 11.65
C VAL A 99 -6.02 -5.09 11.14
N LEU A 100 -4.87 -4.62 11.64
CA LEU A 100 -4.24 -3.38 11.17
C LEU A 100 -3.87 -3.47 9.69
N VAL A 101 -3.34 -4.60 9.25
CA VAL A 101 -3.03 -4.85 7.83
C VAL A 101 -4.30 -4.83 6.98
N CYS A 102 -5.37 -5.49 7.41
CA CYS A 102 -6.65 -5.49 6.69
C CYS A 102 -7.24 -4.07 6.55
N LEU A 103 -7.07 -3.22 7.56
CA LEU A 103 -7.64 -1.86 7.56
C LEU A 103 -6.75 -0.82 6.87
N VAL A 104 -5.43 -1.01 6.83
CA VAL A 104 -4.49 -0.01 6.30
C VAL A 104 -3.89 -0.46 4.98
N VAL A 105 -3.29 -1.65 4.93
CA VAL A 105 -2.55 -2.11 3.75
C VAL A 105 -3.49 -2.40 2.59
N LEU A 106 -4.62 -3.08 2.84
CA LEU A 106 -5.57 -3.45 1.78
C LEU A 106 -6.17 -2.24 1.04
N PRO A 107 -6.72 -1.20 1.70
CA PRO A 107 -7.30 -0.06 0.98
C PRO A 107 -6.23 0.77 0.25
N ILE A 108 -5.03 0.88 0.81
CA ILE A 108 -3.96 1.64 0.15
C ILE A 108 -3.44 0.85 -1.06
N SER A 109 -3.23 -0.46 -0.95
CA SER A 109 -2.88 -1.34 -2.08
C SER A 109 -3.93 -1.28 -3.19
N LEU A 110 -5.23 -1.32 -2.83
CA LEU A 110 -6.32 -1.13 -3.78
C LEU A 110 -6.18 0.22 -4.50
N THR A 111 -5.88 1.28 -3.76
CA THR A 111 -5.74 2.61 -4.36
C THR A 111 -4.55 2.70 -5.32
N ILE A 112 -3.43 2.03 -5.03
CA ILE A 112 -2.27 1.94 -5.93
C ILE A 112 -2.60 1.16 -7.21
N LEU A 113 -3.41 0.11 -7.09
CA LEU A 113 -3.88 -0.67 -8.23
C LEU A 113 -4.81 0.16 -9.14
N LEU A 114 -5.68 0.97 -8.55
CA LEU A 114 -6.69 1.75 -9.29
C LEU A 114 -6.13 3.04 -9.88
N ILE A 115 -5.33 3.79 -9.13
CA ILE A 115 -4.87 5.13 -9.51
C ILE A 115 -3.51 5.02 -10.21
N GLN A 116 -3.42 5.58 -11.41
CA GLN A 116 -2.16 5.59 -12.17
C GLN A 116 -1.15 6.61 -11.60
N ASN A 117 -1.64 7.55 -10.81
CA ASN A 117 -0.92 8.66 -10.22
C ASN A 117 -0.84 8.55 -8.67
N TRP A 118 0.29 8.98 -8.09
CA TRP A 118 0.51 8.91 -6.65
C TRP A 118 -0.01 10.17 -5.92
N ILE A 119 -1.19 10.06 -5.29
CA ILE A 119 -1.87 11.21 -4.64
C ILE A 119 -1.61 11.32 -3.13
N PHE A 120 -1.14 10.25 -2.50
CA PHE A 120 -1.03 10.13 -1.04
C PHE A 120 0.22 10.79 -0.43
N GLY A 121 1.09 11.38 -1.25
CA GLY A 121 2.33 12.05 -0.82
C GLY A 121 3.48 11.10 -0.50
N SER A 122 4.68 11.66 -0.27
CA SER A 122 5.92 10.87 -0.16
C SER A 122 5.97 9.94 1.07
N PHE A 123 5.27 10.28 2.16
CA PHE A 123 5.24 9.45 3.37
C PHE A 123 4.74 8.03 3.10
N LEU A 124 3.57 7.93 2.45
CA LEU A 124 2.97 6.64 2.13
C LEU A 124 3.80 5.86 1.09
N CYS A 125 4.56 6.56 0.22
CA CYS A 125 5.40 5.94 -0.81
C CYS A 125 6.50 5.08 -0.20
N TYR A 126 7.07 5.51 0.93
CA TYR A 126 8.10 4.74 1.64
C TYR A 126 7.50 3.79 2.68
N PHE A 127 6.36 4.16 3.28
CA PHE A 127 5.74 3.38 4.34
C PHE A 127 5.18 2.04 3.86
N LEU A 128 4.65 1.99 2.64
CA LEU A 128 4.03 0.78 2.09
C LEU A 128 5.00 -0.39 1.85
N PRO A 129 6.16 -0.20 1.19
CA PRO A 129 7.18 -1.24 1.12
C PRO A 129 7.59 -1.74 2.51
N MET A 130 7.71 -0.84 3.49
CA MET A 130 8.04 -1.23 4.87
C MET A 130 6.96 -2.13 5.48
N LEU A 131 5.67 -1.77 5.32
CA LEU A 131 4.57 -2.61 5.81
C LEU A 131 4.55 -4.00 5.16
N GLN A 132 4.84 -4.09 3.86
CA GLN A 132 4.89 -5.37 3.15
C GLN A 132 6.02 -6.27 3.65
N VAL A 133 7.19 -5.69 3.94
CA VAL A 133 8.32 -6.42 4.53
C VAL A 133 8.00 -6.87 5.95
N ILE A 134 7.43 -6.00 6.77
CA ILE A 134 7.02 -6.34 8.14
C ILE A 134 6.02 -7.50 8.13
N PHE A 135 5.02 -7.46 7.26
CA PHE A 135 4.08 -8.56 7.09
C PHE A 135 4.78 -9.86 6.71
N SER A 136 5.65 -9.83 5.70
CA SER A 136 6.38 -11.02 5.25
C SER A 136 7.23 -11.61 6.38
N LEU A 137 7.84 -10.76 7.20
CA LEU A 137 8.60 -11.19 8.37
C LEU A 137 7.70 -11.81 9.45
N VAL A 138 6.54 -11.22 9.74
CA VAL A 138 5.57 -11.78 10.70
C VAL A 138 5.13 -13.17 10.26
N PHE A 139 4.80 -13.37 8.98
CA PHE A 139 4.41 -14.68 8.46
C PHE A 139 5.51 -15.72 8.57
N VAL A 140 6.75 -15.34 8.26
CA VAL A 140 7.90 -16.23 8.41
C VAL A 140 8.15 -16.56 9.88
N LEU A 141 8.06 -15.59 10.78
CA LEU A 141 8.24 -15.81 12.22
C LEU A 141 7.16 -16.73 12.79
N ASP A 142 5.90 -16.54 12.40
CA ASP A 142 4.78 -17.41 12.76
C ASP A 142 5.03 -18.86 12.36
N TYR A 143 5.41 -19.06 11.10
CA TYR A 143 5.71 -20.38 10.58
C TYR A 143 6.87 -21.02 11.34
N ASN A 144 7.99 -20.31 11.49
CA ASN A 144 9.15 -20.85 12.22
C ASN A 144 8.82 -21.15 13.69
N LEU A 145 7.97 -20.35 14.35
CA LEU A 145 7.55 -20.59 15.73
C LEU A 145 6.68 -21.85 15.86
N ASP A 146 5.72 -22.07 14.95
CA ASP A 146 4.92 -23.30 14.94
C ASP A 146 5.79 -24.56 14.74
N TYR A 147 6.74 -24.49 13.81
CA TYR A 147 7.69 -25.58 13.58
C TYR A 147 8.60 -25.84 14.78
N LEU A 148 9.13 -24.78 15.38
CA LEU A 148 10.00 -24.89 16.55
C LEU A 148 9.23 -25.44 17.75
N MET A 149 7.98 -25.01 17.95
CA MET A 149 7.13 -25.50 19.02
C MET A 149 6.84 -26.99 18.85
N LYS A 150 6.48 -27.43 17.64
CA LYS A 150 6.29 -28.87 17.33
C LYS A 150 7.56 -29.68 17.55
N ALA A 151 8.71 -29.18 17.10
CA ALA A 151 10.00 -29.84 17.29
C ALA A 151 10.38 -29.94 18.77
N TYR A 152 10.20 -28.86 19.54
CA TYR A 152 10.46 -28.82 20.98
C TYR A 152 9.57 -29.83 21.74
N TYR A 153 8.29 -29.89 21.41
CA TYR A 153 7.37 -30.87 22.00
C TYR A 153 7.79 -32.31 21.68
N LEU A 154 8.20 -32.62 20.44
CA LEU A 154 8.68 -33.95 20.07
C LEU A 154 9.97 -34.34 20.79
N VAL A 155 10.94 -33.42 20.88
CA VAL A 155 12.20 -33.67 21.59
C VAL A 155 11.95 -33.88 23.08
N ARG A 156 11.00 -33.15 23.68
CA ARG A 156 10.61 -33.36 25.07
C ARG A 156 9.98 -34.74 25.30
N GLN A 157 9.16 -35.21 24.37
CA GLN A 157 8.55 -36.55 24.42
C GLN A 157 9.58 -37.68 24.24
N LEU A 158 10.67 -37.46 23.51
CA LEU A 158 11.75 -38.44 23.37
C LEU A 158 12.70 -38.48 24.58
N LYS A 159 12.63 -37.48 25.45
CA LYS A 159 13.50 -37.36 26.63
C LYS A 159 12.83 -37.86 27.91
N GLU A 160 11.52 -38.11 27.90
CA GLU A 160 10.78 -38.84 28.94
C GLU A 160 10.58 -40.30 28.52
#